data_AF-A0A453NBN4-F1
#
_entry.id   AF-A0A453NBN4-F1
#
_cell.length_a   1.000
_cell.length_b   1.000
_cell.length_c   1.000
_cell.angle_alpha   90.00
_cell.angle_beta   90.00
_cell.angle_gamma   90.00
#
_symmetry.space_group_name_H-M   'P 1'
#
loop_
_entity.id
_entity.type
_entity.pdbx_description
1 polymer ?
#
loop_
_entity_poly.entity_id
_entity_poly.type
_entity_poly.pdbx_seq_one_letter_code
_entity_poly.pdbx_strand_id
1 'polypeptide(L)'
;MYLDSIVANHVCYRFSDHDRSMLLPKELCKKGTLIMAQMSKYPNLGFNPKARGQITVGDDVIRGHYQVLLGIANMDLSQEESVDISLKEALLFFVLLAEALRFPELEKWLLNILAKKMEMSVPVSITKLFNKWGTLSQILHKGREKFNDDITDKMLKNKCKTFNDVCSKLGIANR
;
A
#
# COMPACT_ATOMS: atom_id res chain seq x y z
N MET A 1 -4.16 6.88 -1.66
CA MET A 1 -4.96 5.86 -2.37
C MET A 1 -4.89 4.55 -1.60
N TYR A 2 -5.77 4.34 -0.64
CA TYR A 2 -5.78 3.13 0.19
C TYR A 2 -6.47 1.98 -0.54
N LEU A 3 -6.11 0.73 -0.21
CA LEU A 3 -6.80 -0.46 -0.69
C LEU A 3 -8.06 -0.66 0.16
N ASP A 4 -9.24 -0.36 -0.40
CA ASP A 4 -10.52 -0.44 0.33
C ASP A 4 -11.07 -1.88 0.41
N SER A 5 -10.94 -2.62 -0.68
CA SER A 5 -11.53 -3.94 -0.83
C SER A 5 -10.77 -4.80 -1.85
N ILE A 6 -10.99 -6.11 -1.77
CA ILE A 6 -10.51 -7.09 -2.75
C ILE A 6 -11.71 -7.90 -3.24
N VAL A 7 -11.72 -8.21 -4.53
CA VAL A 7 -12.75 -9.04 -5.16
C VAL A 7 -12.12 -10.37 -5.55
N ALA A 8 -12.62 -11.45 -4.97
CA ALA A 8 -12.17 -12.81 -5.26
C ALA A 8 -13.38 -13.74 -5.35
N ASN A 9 -13.38 -14.66 -6.32
CA ASN A 9 -14.50 -15.57 -6.59
C ASN A 9 -15.86 -14.86 -6.66
N HIS A 10 -15.86 -13.64 -7.20
CA HIS A 10 -17.00 -12.75 -7.28
C HIS A 10 -17.63 -12.29 -5.95
N VAL A 11 -16.95 -12.47 -4.84
CA VAL A 11 -17.30 -11.90 -3.53
C VAL A 11 -16.41 -10.69 -3.28
N CYS A 12 -17.00 -9.61 -2.80
CA CYS A 12 -16.27 -8.42 -2.40
C CYS A 12 -15.92 -8.49 -0.91
N TYR A 13 -14.64 -8.52 -0.59
CA TYR A 13 -14.11 -8.51 0.78
C TYR A 13 -13.64 -7.10 1.11
N ARG A 14 -14.36 -6.40 2.00
CA ARG A 14 -14.09 -5.01 2.36
C ARG A 14 -13.58 -4.91 3.78
N PHE A 15 -12.55 -4.11 4.03
CA PHE A 15 -12.06 -3.91 5.39
C PHE A 15 -13.07 -3.14 6.24
N SER A 16 -13.26 -3.55 7.50
CA SER A 16 -14.24 -2.93 8.41
C SER A 16 -13.90 -1.49 8.81
N ASP A 17 -12.64 -1.09 8.68
CA ASP A 17 -12.12 0.20 9.12
C ASP A 17 -12.09 1.27 8.03
N HIS A 18 -12.63 0.98 6.84
CA HIS A 18 -12.93 1.98 5.84
C HIS A 18 -14.32 2.59 6.02
N ASP A 19 -14.46 3.85 5.59
CA ASP A 19 -15.72 4.58 5.66
C ASP A 19 -16.79 3.89 4.82
N ARG A 20 -17.82 3.38 5.48
CA ARG A 20 -18.97 2.69 4.87
C ARG A 20 -19.88 3.64 4.10
N SER A 21 -19.71 4.96 4.25
CA SER A 21 -20.41 5.97 3.46
C SER A 21 -20.00 5.93 1.98
N MET A 22 -18.78 5.46 1.67
CA MET A 22 -18.36 5.22 0.30
C MET A 22 -19.11 4.02 -0.27
N LEU A 23 -19.97 4.29 -1.25
CA LEU A 23 -20.69 3.28 -2.01
C LEU A 23 -19.70 2.52 -2.88
N LEU A 24 -19.74 1.19 -2.78
CA LEU A 24 -19.03 0.33 -3.71
C LEU A 24 -19.67 0.44 -5.11
N PRO A 25 -18.89 0.27 -6.19
CA PRO A 25 -19.43 0.12 -7.53
C PRO A 25 -20.55 -0.93 -7.55
N LYS A 26 -21.66 -0.64 -8.24
CA LYS A 26 -22.86 -1.49 -8.25
C LYS A 26 -22.55 -2.92 -8.69
N GLU A 27 -21.54 -3.08 -9.55
CA GLU A 27 -21.01 -4.35 -10.04
C GLU A 27 -20.47 -5.23 -8.92
N LEU A 28 -19.89 -4.63 -7.87
CA LEU A 28 -19.33 -5.32 -6.72
C LEU A 28 -20.39 -5.63 -5.65
N CYS A 29 -21.47 -4.85 -5.61
CA CYS A 29 -22.60 -5.10 -4.70
C CYS A 29 -23.47 -6.29 -5.11
N LYS A 30 -23.43 -6.71 -6.39
CA LYS A 30 -24.37 -7.69 -6.97
C LYS A 30 -24.30 -9.10 -6.37
N LYS A 31 -23.16 -9.50 -5.79
CA LYS A 31 -22.94 -10.87 -5.29
C LYS A 31 -22.68 -10.95 -3.78
N GLY A 32 -22.88 -9.84 -3.06
CA GLY A 32 -22.66 -9.73 -1.64
C GLY A 32 -21.28 -9.15 -1.28
N THR A 33 -21.25 -8.39 -0.19
CA THR A 33 -20.03 -7.82 0.38
C THR A 33 -19.83 -8.42 1.76
N LEU A 34 -18.68 -9.05 1.98
CA LEU A 34 -18.25 -9.52 3.29
C LEU A 34 -17.34 -8.47 3.93
N ILE A 35 -17.61 -8.18 5.20
CA ILE A 35 -16.81 -7.25 5.99
C ILE A 35 -15.74 -8.05 6.72
N MET A 36 -14.47 -7.73 6.45
CA MET A 36 -13.31 -8.32 7.13
C MET A 36 -12.91 -7.51 8.36
N ALA A 37 -12.11 -8.11 9.22
CA ALA A 37 -11.43 -7.44 10.32
C ALA A 37 -10.67 -6.17 9.89
N GLN A 38 -10.33 -5.32 10.87
CA GLN A 38 -9.57 -4.09 10.65
C GLN A 38 -8.14 -4.43 10.21
N MET A 39 -7.93 -4.49 8.90
CA MET A 39 -6.65 -4.88 8.31
C MET A 39 -6.17 -3.89 7.23
N SER A 40 -6.84 -2.74 7.06
CA SER A 40 -6.39 -1.75 6.06
C SER A 40 -5.07 -1.06 6.44
N LYS A 41 -4.72 -1.08 7.73
CA LYS A 41 -3.52 -0.42 8.27
C LYS A 41 -2.35 -1.38 8.32
N TYR A 42 -1.16 -0.84 8.02
CA TYR A 42 0.10 -1.59 8.05
C TYR A 42 0.37 -2.43 9.29
N PRO A 43 0.20 -1.92 10.53
CA PRO A 43 0.51 -2.72 11.71
C PRO A 43 -0.37 -3.96 11.85
N ASN A 44 -1.63 -3.86 11.42
CA ASN A 44 -2.62 -4.95 11.46
C ASN A 44 -2.30 -6.06 10.45
N LEU A 45 -1.50 -5.74 9.42
CA LEU A 45 -0.92 -6.70 8.49
C LEU A 45 0.46 -7.22 8.95
N GLY A 46 0.92 -6.85 10.15
CA GLY A 46 2.25 -7.22 10.65
C GLY A 46 3.41 -6.44 10.01
N PHE A 47 3.13 -5.38 9.23
CA PHE A 47 4.17 -4.61 8.56
C PHE A 47 4.93 -3.69 9.51
N ASN A 48 6.26 -3.78 9.44
CA ASN A 48 7.22 -2.93 10.11
C ASN A 48 8.18 -2.31 9.07
N PRO A 49 8.05 -1.01 8.75
CA PRO A 49 8.87 -0.37 7.71
C PRO A 49 10.37 -0.31 8.03
N LYS A 50 10.80 -0.72 9.22
CA LYS A 50 12.22 -0.82 9.60
C LYS A 50 12.76 -2.25 9.47
N ALA A 51 11.90 -3.26 9.41
CA ALA A 51 12.30 -4.64 9.28
C ALA A 51 12.75 -4.94 7.85
N ARG A 52 13.80 -5.77 7.73
CA ARG A 52 14.31 -6.24 6.44
C ARG A 52 13.50 -7.46 6.00
N GLY A 53 13.34 -7.65 4.69
CA GLY A 53 12.80 -8.89 4.15
C GLY A 53 11.30 -9.12 4.33
N GLN A 54 10.53 -8.12 4.78
CA GLN A 54 9.11 -8.32 5.08
C GLN A 54 8.20 -8.43 3.86
N ILE A 55 8.63 -7.89 2.72
CA ILE A 55 7.87 -7.96 1.48
C ILE A 55 8.85 -8.41 0.42
N THR A 56 8.63 -9.61 -0.12
CA THR A 56 9.40 -10.16 -1.23
C THR A 56 8.57 -10.10 -2.49
N VAL A 57 9.21 -9.80 -3.61
CA VAL A 57 8.57 -9.68 -4.91
C VAL A 57 9.38 -10.51 -5.91
N GLY A 58 8.67 -11.35 -6.65
CA GLY A 58 9.17 -12.19 -7.73
C GLY A 58 7.98 -12.88 -8.41
N ASP A 59 8.15 -13.38 -9.63
CA ASP A 59 7.03 -13.94 -10.41
C ASP A 59 6.31 -15.08 -9.68
N ASP A 60 7.06 -15.98 -9.04
CA ASP A 60 6.50 -17.11 -8.29
C ASP A 60 5.84 -16.66 -6.97
N VAL A 61 6.41 -15.67 -6.30
CA VAL A 61 5.83 -15.06 -5.10
C VAL A 61 4.48 -14.40 -5.41
N ILE A 62 4.41 -13.63 -6.50
CA ILE A 62 3.16 -13.00 -6.97
C ILE A 62 2.10 -14.06 -7.29
N ARG A 63 2.51 -15.12 -7.99
CA ARG A 63 1.61 -16.25 -8.29
C ARG A 63 1.10 -16.90 -7.01
N GLY A 64 1.96 -17.09 -6.01
CA GLY A 64 1.59 -17.58 -4.68
C GLY A 64 0.53 -16.71 -4.00
N HIS A 65 0.75 -15.39 -3.96
CA HIS A 65 -0.23 -14.45 -3.39
C HIS A 65 -1.58 -14.51 -4.11
N TYR A 66 -1.59 -14.71 -5.43
CA TYR A 66 -2.83 -14.87 -6.18
C TYR A 66 -3.57 -16.17 -5.80
N GLN A 67 -2.85 -17.28 -5.61
CA GLN A 67 -3.45 -18.54 -5.14
C GLN A 67 -4.06 -18.40 -3.73
N VAL A 68 -3.39 -17.67 -2.84
CA VAL A 68 -3.91 -17.36 -1.50
C VAL A 68 -5.24 -16.60 -1.61
N LEU A 69 -5.33 -15.59 -2.49
CA LEU A 69 -6.58 -14.87 -2.71
C LEU A 69 -7.70 -15.73 -3.28
N LEU A 70 -7.39 -16.71 -4.14
CA LEU A 70 -8.41 -17.64 -4.63
C LEU A 70 -9.00 -18.51 -3.49
N GLY A 71 -8.19 -18.79 -2.46
CA GLY A 71 -8.60 -19.55 -1.27
C GLY A 71 -9.31 -18.73 -0.19
N ILE A 72 -9.43 -17.41 -0.34
CA ILE A 72 -9.92 -16.50 0.71
C ILE A 72 -11.34 -16.83 1.21
N ALA A 73 -12.16 -17.46 0.38
CA ALA A 73 -13.53 -17.85 0.73
C ALA A 73 -13.59 -18.91 1.84
N ASN A 74 -12.51 -19.65 2.06
CA ASN A 74 -12.42 -20.71 3.07
C ASN A 74 -11.72 -20.26 4.36
N MET A 75 -11.39 -18.97 4.48
CA MET A 75 -10.65 -18.43 5.62
C MET A 75 -11.59 -17.76 6.63
N ASP A 76 -11.22 -17.78 7.91
CA ASP A 76 -11.86 -16.94 8.92
C ASP A 76 -11.28 -15.52 8.83
N LEU A 77 -12.14 -14.55 8.54
CA LEU A 77 -11.79 -13.14 8.35
C LEU A 77 -12.47 -12.24 9.40
N SER A 78 -13.07 -12.85 10.43
CA SER A 78 -13.89 -12.14 11.41
C SER A 78 -13.06 -11.35 12.42
N GLN A 79 -11.87 -11.84 12.77
CA GLN A 79 -10.95 -11.23 13.73
C GLN A 79 -9.55 -11.13 13.12
N GLU A 80 -8.77 -10.12 13.53
CA GLU A 80 -7.43 -9.93 12.99
C GLU A 80 -6.49 -11.09 13.38
N GLU A 81 -6.66 -11.62 14.58
CA GLU A 81 -5.84 -12.71 15.13
C GLU A 81 -6.13 -14.05 14.44
N SER A 82 -7.33 -14.23 13.89
CA SER A 82 -7.70 -15.47 13.19
C SER A 82 -7.29 -15.50 11.72
N VAL A 83 -6.85 -14.37 11.17
CA VAL A 83 -6.44 -14.27 9.76
C VAL A 83 -5.07 -14.91 9.54
N ASP A 84 -5.04 -15.84 8.59
CA ASP A 84 -3.83 -16.56 8.16
C ASP A 84 -2.71 -15.61 7.73
N ILE A 85 -1.49 -15.92 8.15
CA ILE A 85 -0.30 -15.10 7.86
C ILE A 85 -0.06 -14.95 6.35
N SER A 86 -0.32 -16.00 5.58
CA SER A 86 -0.17 -16.00 4.11
C SER A 86 -1.13 -15.00 3.48
N LEU A 87 -2.34 -14.86 4.04
CA LEU A 87 -3.28 -13.83 3.59
C LEU A 87 -2.78 -12.44 3.96
N LYS A 88 -2.27 -12.23 5.18
CA LYS A 88 -1.69 -10.92 5.57
C LYS A 88 -0.54 -10.52 4.64
N GLU A 89 0.33 -11.45 4.28
CA GLU A 89 1.42 -11.23 3.32
C GLU A 89 0.90 -10.90 1.92
N ALA A 90 -0.10 -11.64 1.43
CA ALA A 90 -0.74 -11.36 0.15
C ALA A 90 -1.39 -9.96 0.13
N LEU A 91 -2.16 -9.62 1.17
CA LEU A 91 -2.78 -8.30 1.33
C LEU A 91 -1.71 -7.19 1.35
N LEU A 92 -0.61 -7.40 2.07
CA LEU A 92 0.50 -6.46 2.14
C LEU A 92 1.17 -6.25 0.78
N PHE A 93 1.28 -7.32 -0.04
CA PHE A 93 1.71 -7.20 -1.43
C PHE A 93 0.75 -6.35 -2.28
N PHE A 94 -0.58 -6.51 -2.14
CA PHE A 94 -1.53 -5.64 -2.88
C PHE A 94 -1.49 -4.19 -2.40
N VAL A 95 -1.26 -3.96 -1.10
CA VAL A 95 -1.00 -2.61 -0.57
C VAL A 95 0.27 -2.03 -1.18
N LEU A 96 1.32 -2.83 -1.40
CA LEU A 96 2.54 -2.39 -2.09
C LEU A 96 2.24 -1.85 -3.50
N LEU A 97 1.34 -2.50 -4.24
CA LEU A 97 0.93 -2.01 -5.57
C LEU A 97 0.23 -0.65 -5.49
N ALA A 98 -0.62 -0.44 -4.48
CA ALA A 98 -1.25 0.86 -4.24
C ALA A 98 -0.22 1.94 -3.84
N GLU A 99 0.83 1.56 -3.12
CA GLU A 99 1.95 2.45 -2.81
C GLU A 99 2.83 2.77 -4.02
N ALA A 100 2.99 1.83 -4.97
CA ALA A 100 3.75 2.06 -6.19
C ALA A 100 3.16 3.21 -7.03
N LEU A 101 1.83 3.35 -7.02
CA LEU A 101 1.14 4.49 -7.64
C LEU A 101 1.48 5.82 -6.96
N ARG A 102 1.77 5.81 -5.65
CA ARG A 102 2.12 7.01 -4.87
C ARG A 102 3.61 7.34 -4.96
N PHE A 103 4.47 6.33 -5.08
CA PHE A 103 5.92 6.45 -4.98
C PHE A 103 6.63 5.90 -6.23
N PRO A 104 7.08 6.76 -7.17
CA PRO A 104 7.69 6.33 -8.43
C PRO A 104 8.98 5.51 -8.26
N GLU A 105 9.70 5.71 -7.16
CA GLU A 105 10.87 4.90 -6.83
C GLU A 105 10.50 3.42 -6.62
N LEU A 106 9.36 3.16 -5.97
CA LEU A 106 8.85 1.80 -5.78
C LEU A 106 8.37 1.20 -7.10
N GLU A 107 7.64 1.96 -7.92
CA GLU A 107 7.22 1.52 -9.26
C GLU A 107 8.43 1.09 -10.11
N LYS A 108 9.45 1.95 -10.21
CA LYS A 108 10.69 1.65 -10.96
C LYS A 108 11.39 0.41 -10.43
N TRP A 109 11.46 0.27 -9.10
CA TRP A 109 12.06 -0.90 -8.49
C TRP A 109 11.28 -2.17 -8.84
N LEU A 110 9.95 -2.18 -8.69
CA LEU A 110 9.08 -3.30 -9.04
C LEU A 110 9.25 -3.71 -10.50
N LEU A 111 9.14 -2.76 -11.43
CA LEU A 111 9.28 -3.02 -12.86
C LEU A 111 10.65 -3.60 -13.21
N ASN A 112 11.73 -3.12 -12.59
CA ASN A 112 13.06 -3.65 -12.83
C ASN A 112 13.24 -5.08 -12.28
N ILE A 113 12.68 -5.40 -11.11
CA ILE A 113 12.73 -6.76 -10.56
C ILE A 113 11.97 -7.74 -11.46
N LEU A 114 10.76 -7.38 -11.88
CA LEU A 114 9.93 -8.22 -12.76
C LEU A 114 10.56 -8.37 -14.15
N ALA A 115 11.08 -7.28 -14.74
CA ALA A 115 11.75 -7.35 -16.04
C ALA A 115 12.99 -8.26 -16.03
N LYS A 116 13.71 -8.30 -14.89
CA LYS A 116 14.88 -9.15 -14.70
C LYS A 116 14.55 -10.55 -14.19
N LYS A 117 13.26 -10.86 -13.97
CA LYS A 117 12.79 -12.12 -13.36
C LYS A 117 13.52 -12.46 -12.07
N MET A 118 13.79 -11.43 -11.27
CA MET A 118 14.46 -11.59 -9.98
C MET A 118 13.43 -11.77 -8.88
N GLU A 119 13.84 -12.47 -7.83
CA GLU A 119 13.11 -12.47 -6.56
C GLU A 119 13.92 -11.67 -5.54
N MET A 120 13.34 -10.57 -5.04
CA MET A 120 14.03 -9.69 -4.10
C MET A 120 13.06 -9.09 -3.09
N SER A 121 13.56 -8.84 -1.89
CA SER A 121 12.81 -8.09 -0.89
C SER A 121 12.86 -6.59 -1.14
N VAL A 122 11.74 -5.91 -0.89
CA VAL A 122 11.64 -4.45 -1.02
C VAL A 122 12.66 -3.79 -0.09
N PRO A 123 13.51 -2.88 -0.60
CA PRO A 123 14.48 -2.17 0.20
C PRO A 123 13.84 -1.39 1.34
N VAL A 124 14.47 -1.46 2.52
CA VAL A 124 14.04 -0.70 3.71
C VAL A 124 14.04 0.82 3.48
N SER A 125 14.86 1.32 2.55
CA SER A 125 14.84 2.71 2.13
C SER A 125 13.50 3.13 1.53
N ILE A 126 12.88 2.25 0.74
CA ILE A 126 11.60 2.49 0.07
C ILE A 126 10.45 2.34 1.06
N THR A 127 10.40 1.27 1.85
CA THR A 127 9.31 1.02 2.81
C THR A 127 9.17 2.11 3.87
N LYS A 128 10.28 2.76 4.26
CA LYS A 128 10.26 3.93 5.16
C LYS A 128 9.52 5.13 4.59
N LEU A 129 9.29 5.21 3.27
CA LEU A 129 8.54 6.29 2.64
C LEU A 129 7.04 6.16 2.86
N PHE A 130 6.51 4.95 3.10
CA PHE A 130 5.06 4.72 3.18
C PHE A 130 4.43 5.53 4.32
N ASN A 131 5.07 5.54 5.49
CA ASN A 131 4.62 6.34 6.64
C ASN A 131 4.82 7.86 6.46
N LYS A 132 5.50 8.28 5.40
CA LYS A 132 5.77 9.69 5.11
C LYS A 132 4.80 10.29 4.10
N TRP A 133 3.93 9.48 3.48
CA TRP A 133 2.98 9.94 2.46
C TRP A 133 2.18 11.19 2.91
N GLY A 134 1.55 11.13 4.09
CA GLY A 134 0.74 12.24 4.61
C GLY A 134 1.54 13.53 4.77
N THR A 135 2.72 13.44 5.38
CA THR A 135 3.62 14.58 5.58
C THR A 135 4.13 15.15 4.25
N LEU A 136 4.55 14.29 3.32
CA LEU A 136 5.04 14.73 2.01
C LEU A 136 3.93 15.38 1.18
N SER A 137 2.70 14.86 1.25
CA SER A 137 1.53 15.45 0.57
C SER A 137 1.18 16.82 1.13
N GLN A 138 1.24 17.01 2.46
CA GLN A 138 1.04 18.31 3.09
C GLN A 138 2.11 19.33 2.69
N ILE A 139 3.37 18.90 2.64
CA ILE A 139 4.49 19.75 2.17
C ILE A 139 4.23 20.17 0.72
N LEU A 140 3.84 19.23 -0.14
CA LEU A 140 3.56 19.52 -1.54
C LEU A 140 2.42 20.54 -1.70
N HIS A 141 1.32 20.36 -0.97
CA HIS A 141 0.18 21.28 -1.02
C HIS A 141 0.57 22.69 -0.58
N LYS A 142 1.23 22.81 0.59
CA LYS A 142 1.60 24.12 1.13
C LYS A 142 2.72 24.80 0.31
N GLY A 143 3.66 24.03 -0.22
CA GLY A 143 4.73 24.54 -1.09
C GLY A 143 4.20 25.16 -2.39
N ARG A 144 3.01 24.75 -2.86
CA ARG A 144 2.31 25.40 -3.99
C ARG A 144 1.69 26.76 -3.61
N GLU A 145 1.37 26.97 -2.33
CA GLU A 145 0.62 28.16 -1.88
C GLU A 145 1.51 29.27 -1.29
N LYS A 146 2.67 28.94 -0.69
CA LYS A 146 3.81 29.82 -0.34
C LYS A 146 4.80 29.04 0.55
N PHE A 147 6.10 29.15 0.29
CA PHE A 147 7.15 28.55 1.12
C PHE A 147 7.29 29.33 2.45
N ASN A 148 6.73 28.82 3.55
CA ASN A 148 6.97 29.33 4.90
C ASN A 148 8.05 28.50 5.62
N ASP A 149 8.75 29.11 6.59
CA ASP A 149 9.88 28.51 7.34
C ASP A 149 9.56 27.15 8.00
N ASP A 150 8.32 26.97 8.46
CA ASP A 150 7.81 25.73 9.08
C ASP A 150 7.83 24.50 8.13
N ILE A 151 7.83 24.75 6.82
CA ILE A 151 7.89 23.71 5.77
C ILE A 151 9.33 23.25 5.57
N THR A 152 10.29 24.17 5.66
CA THR A 152 11.72 23.91 5.51
C THR A 152 12.21 22.88 6.53
N ASP A 153 11.79 23.00 7.79
CA ASP A 153 12.11 22.04 8.85
C ASP A 153 11.54 20.64 8.61
N LYS A 154 10.30 20.55 8.12
CA LYS A 154 9.65 19.27 7.79
C LYS A 154 10.29 18.61 6.55
N MET A 155 10.74 19.40 5.58
CA MET A 155 11.48 18.91 4.41
C MET A 155 12.83 18.32 4.80
N LEU A 156 13.61 19.05 5.61
CA LEU A 156 14.92 18.62 6.09
C LEU A 156 14.83 17.32 6.90
N LYS A 157 13.86 17.19 7.80
CA LYS A 157 13.57 15.95 8.56
C LYS A 157 13.24 14.76 7.66
N ASN A 158 12.77 15.01 6.43
CA ASN A 158 12.45 13.98 5.44
C ASN A 158 13.53 13.78 4.38
N LYS A 159 14.73 14.36 4.58
CA LYS A 159 15.82 14.35 3.60
C LYS A 159 15.38 14.88 2.24
N CYS A 160 14.51 15.90 2.24
CA CYS A 160 14.22 16.72 1.07
C CYS A 160 14.86 18.08 1.34
N LYS A 161 15.72 18.54 0.43
CA LYS A 161 16.34 19.87 0.48
C LYS A 161 15.55 20.86 -0.35
N THR A 162 14.86 20.39 -1.39
CA THR A 162 14.11 21.24 -2.33
C THR A 162 12.68 20.75 -2.54
N PHE A 163 11.80 21.64 -3.04
CA PHE A 163 10.45 21.26 -3.46
C PHE A 163 10.49 20.13 -4.49
N ASN A 164 11.44 20.22 -5.42
CA ASN A 164 11.64 19.24 -6.47
C ASN A 164 11.99 17.85 -5.90
N ASP A 165 12.68 17.78 -4.76
CA ASP A 165 12.94 16.49 -4.08
C ASP A 165 11.65 15.85 -3.53
N VAL A 166 10.64 16.65 -3.18
CA VAL A 166 9.32 16.15 -2.75
C VAL A 166 8.55 15.68 -3.98
N CYS A 167 8.53 16.49 -5.04
CA CYS A 167 7.93 16.14 -6.32
C CYS A 167 8.53 14.87 -6.92
N SER A 168 9.84 14.65 -6.81
CA SER A 168 10.47 13.43 -7.35
C SER A 168 10.11 12.17 -6.55
N LYS A 169 9.68 12.33 -5.29
CA LYS A 169 9.28 11.21 -4.41
C LYS A 169 7.81 10.84 -4.57
N LEU A 170 6.94 11.74 -5.03
CA LEU A 170 5.49 11.51 -5.13
C LEU A 170 5.01 11.48 -6.59
N GLY A 171 4.38 10.38 -7.02
CA GLY A 171 3.96 10.14 -8.40
C GLY A 171 2.64 10.83 -8.78
N ILE A 172 1.70 10.89 -7.83
CA ILE A 172 0.35 11.44 -8.04
C ILE A 172 0.34 12.98 -7.94
N ALA A 173 1.38 13.54 -7.34
CA ALA A 173 1.52 14.96 -7.07
C ALA A 173 1.91 15.81 -8.29
N ASN A 174 2.32 15.19 -9.41
CA ASN A 174 2.88 15.89 -10.58
C ASN A 174 2.06 15.71 -11.86
N ARG A 175 0.84 15.16 -11.79
CA ARG A 175 -0.11 15.15 -12.91
C ARG A 175 -1.23 16.14 -12.65
#